data_AF-A0A1F3YV31-F1
#
_entry.id   AF-A0A1F3YV31-F1
#
_cell.length_a   1.000
_cell.length_b   1.000
_cell.length_c   1.000
_cell.angle_alpha   90.00
_cell.angle_beta   90.00
_cell.angle_gamma   90.00
#
_symmetry.space_group_name_H-M   'P 1'
#
loop_
_entity.id
_entity.type
_entity.pdbx_description
1 polymer ?
#
loop_
_entity_poly.entity_id
_entity_poly.type
_entity_poly.pdbx_seq_one_letter_code
_entity_poly.pdbx_strand_id
1 'polypeptide(L)' 'MIDVEGIEVIVTSRCMPADDPGFYALHGINLSQTRLLCVKAKNHFRAAFEPLCTRIIDCDSPGPASADLASLPFRTLRPR' A
#
# COMPACT_ATOMS: atom_id res chain seq x y z
N MET A 1 -9.65 -5.22 -12.44
CA MET A 1 -10.30 -5.22 -11.13
C MET A 1 -11.01 -6.55 -10.96
N ILE A 2 -10.93 -7.15 -9.79
CA ILE A 2 -11.70 -8.34 -9.44
C ILE A 2 -12.42 -8.09 -8.12
N ASP A 3 -13.62 -8.64 -7.98
CA ASP A 3 -14.34 -8.68 -6.71
C ASP A 3 -14.05 -10.00 -6.00
N VAL A 4 -13.76 -9.94 -4.70
CA VAL A 4 -13.60 -11.10 -3.83
C VAL A 4 -14.39 -10.85 -2.57
N GLU A 5 -15.59 -11.43 -2.49
CA GLU A 5 -16.48 -11.33 -1.32
C GLU A 5 -16.76 -9.87 -0.89
N GLY A 6 -16.94 -8.98 -1.86
CA GLY A 6 -17.17 -7.55 -1.62
C GLY A 6 -15.90 -6.72 -1.41
N ILE A 7 -14.71 -7.30 -1.63
CA ILE A 7 -13.43 -6.59 -1.67
C ILE A 7 -13.03 -6.37 -3.13
N GLU A 8 -12.91 -5.10 -3.51
CA GLU A 8 -12.40 -4.72 -4.83
C GLU A 8 -10.86 -4.77 -4.84
N VAL A 9 -10.30 -5.57 -5.76
CA VAL A 9 -8.85 -5.75 -5.90
C VAL A 9 -8.38 -5.28 -7.28
N ILE A 10 -7.44 -4.34 -7.29
CA ILE A 10 -6.71 -3.98 -8.50
C ILE A 10 -5.57 -4.99 -8.70
N VAL A 11 -5.58 -5.67 -9.85
CA VAL A 11 -4.52 -6.60 -10.26
C VAL A 11 -3.74 -5.96 -11.40
N THR A 12 -2.43 -5.84 -11.23
CA THR A 12 -1.52 -5.31 -12.26
C THR A 12 -0.60 -6.42 -12.78
N SER A 13 -0.24 -6.37 -14.07
CA SER A 13 0.69 -7.35 -14.68
C SER A 13 2.16 -7.05 -14.39
N ARG A 14 2.45 -5.87 -13.82
CA ARG A 14 3.79 -5.39 -13.46
C ARG A 14 3.76 -4.76 -12.07
N CYS A 15 4.93 -4.70 -11.44
CA CYS A 15 5.12 -3.93 -10.22
C CYS A 15 4.91 -2.44 -10.54
N MET A 16 3.90 -1.83 -9.90
CA MET A 16 3.53 -0.43 -10.07
C MET A 16 3.34 0.19 -8.70
N PRO A 17 3.78 1.44 -8.50
CA PRO A 17 3.46 2.16 -7.27
C PRO A 17 1.98 2.55 -7.28
N ALA A 18 1.31 2.40 -6.14
CA ALA A 18 -0.09 2.77 -5.95
C ALA A 18 -0.17 4.00 -5.02
N ASP A 19 0.69 4.98 -5.27
CA ASP A 19 0.96 6.16 -4.45
C ASP A 19 0.37 7.47 -4.99
N ASP A 20 -0.39 7.39 -6.09
CA ASP A 20 -1.06 8.52 -6.75
C ASP A 20 -2.60 8.32 -6.77
N PRO A 21 -3.43 9.28 -6.34
CA PRO A 21 -4.89 9.20 -6.42
C PRO A 21 -5.44 8.94 -7.83
N GLY A 22 -4.78 9.46 -8.86
CA GLY A 22 -5.10 9.26 -10.27
C GLY A 22 -4.99 7.81 -10.72
N PHE A 23 -4.11 7.01 -10.09
CA PHE A 23 -4.06 5.56 -10.32
C PHE A 23 -5.39 4.89 -9.96
N TYR A 24 -6.00 5.28 -8.85
CA TYR A 24 -7.29 4.75 -8.40
C TYR A 24 -8.43 5.27 -9.27
N ALA A 25 -8.41 6.56 -9.64
CA ALA A 25 -9.38 7.16 -10.55
C ALA A 25 -9.39 6.48 -11.93
N LEU A 26 -8.22 6.10 -12.47
CA LEU A 26 -8.10 5.35 -13.73
C LEU A 26 -8.84 4.00 -13.69
N HIS A 27 -8.98 3.41 -12.50
CA HIS A 27 -9.71 2.17 -12.28
C HIS A 27 -11.16 2.39 -11.84
N GLY A 28 -11.66 3.64 -11.86
CA GLY A 28 -13.03 3.99 -11.49
C GLY A 28 -13.28 4.09 -9.99
N ILE A 29 -12.23 4.08 -9.15
CA ILE A 29 -12.37 4.15 -7.70
C ILE A 29 -12.48 5.62 -7.27
N ASN A 30 -13.61 5.96 -6.65
CA ASN A 30 -13.81 7.26 -6.03
C ASN A 30 -13.35 7.25 -4.57
N LEU A 31 -12.13 7.74 -4.33
CA LEU A 31 -11.53 7.80 -2.98
C LEU A 31 -12.38 8.58 -1.96
N SER A 32 -13.22 9.53 -2.38
CA SER A 32 -14.12 10.25 -1.46
C SER A 32 -15.26 9.39 -0.92
N GLN A 33 -15.59 8.29 -1.60
CA GLN A 33 -16.62 7.32 -1.22
C GLN A 33 -16.01 5.99 -0.73
N THR A 34 -14.70 5.82 -0.86
CA THR A 34 -13.98 4.64 -0.37
C THR A 34 -13.89 4.67 1.16
N ARG A 35 -14.57 3.72 1.81
CA ARG A 35 -14.56 3.61 3.28
C ARG A 35 -13.20 3.17 3.85
N LEU A 36 -12.51 2.29 3.14
CA LEU A 36 -11.21 1.75 3.53
C LEU A 36 -10.37 1.48 2.28
N LEU A 37 -9.15 1.98 2.27
CA LEU A 37 -8.17 1.70 1.22
C LEU A 37 -6.99 0.93 1.82
N CYS A 38 -6.76 -0.28 1.32
CA CYS A 38 -5.56 -1.05 1.63
C CYS A 38 -4.53 -0.83 0.51
N VAL A 39 -3.38 -0.24 0.85
CA VAL A 39 -2.33 0.07 -0.13
C VAL A 39 -0.96 -0.43 0.33
N LYS A 40 -0.20 -1.04 -0.59
CA LYS A 40 1.19 -1.41 -0.34
C LYS A 40 2.10 -0.21 -0.63
N ALA A 41 2.26 0.67 0.36
CA ALA A 41 3.16 1.83 0.29
C ALA A 41 3.97 2.00 1.58
N LYS A 42 4.97 2.90 1.56
CA LYS A 42 5.69 3.36 2.78
C LYS A 42 5.45 4.85 3.01
N ASN A 43 6.33 5.71 2.49
CA ASN A 43 6.35 7.12 2.90
C ASN A 43 5.77 8.06 1.85
N HIS A 44 6.14 7.89 0.57
CA HIS A 44 5.85 8.90 -0.45
C HIS A 44 4.35 9.11 -0.73
N PHE A 45 3.53 8.06 -0.60
CA PHE A 45 2.08 8.18 -0.81
C PHE A 45 1.42 9.19 0.16
N ARG A 46 1.99 9.40 1.35
CA ARG A 46 1.39 10.26 2.37
C ARG A 46 1.19 11.69 1.88
N ALA A 47 2.10 12.20 1.05
CA ALA A 47 1.99 13.54 0.48
C ALA A 47 0.68 13.76 -0.29
N ALA A 48 0.19 12.72 -0.99
CA ALA A 48 -1.06 12.80 -1.76
C ALA A 48 -2.29 12.32 -0.98
N PHE A 49 -2.12 11.40 -0.02
CA PHE A 49 -3.23 10.72 0.66
C PHE A 49 -3.58 11.28 2.04
N GLU A 50 -2.65 11.92 2.77
CA GLU A 50 -2.94 12.51 4.07
C GLU A 50 -4.15 13.47 4.05
N PRO A 51 -4.30 14.37 3.05
CA PRO A 51 -5.47 15.24 2.98
C PRO A 51 -6.79 14.52 2.67
N LEU A 52 -6.73 13.29 2.13
CA LEU A 52 -7.89 12.52 1.69
C LEU A 52 -8.39 11.53 2.75
N CYS A 53 -7.58 11.26 3.78
CA CYS A 53 -7.86 10.23 4.78
C CYS A 53 -8.12 10.83 6.16
N THR A 54 -9.11 10.30 6.87
CA THR A 54 -9.29 10.64 8.30
C THR A 54 -8.13 10.14 9.15
N ARG A 55 -7.53 9.00 8.78
CA ARG A 55 -6.38 8.39 9.46
C ARG A 55 -5.64 7.48 8.49
N ILE A 56 -4.32 7.45 8.61
CA ILE A 56 -3.47 6.43 8.01
C ILE A 56 -2.99 5.48 9.11
N ILE A 57 -3.16 4.18 8.89
CA ILE A 57 -2.73 3.13 9.82
C ILE A 57 -1.65 2.30 9.13
N ASP A 58 -0.42 2.34 9.67
CA ASP A 58 0.65 1.47 9.20
C ASP A 58 0.40 0.03 9.67
N CYS A 59 0.59 -0.93 8.76
CA CYS A 59 0.47 -2.35 9.05
C CYS A 59 1.77 -3.06 8.65
N ASP A 60 2.48 -3.63 9.61
CA ASP A 60 3.65 -4.48 9.33
C ASP A 60 3.16 -5.88 8.93
N SER A 61 2.88 -6.03 7.64
CA SER A 61 2.47 -7.31 7.04
C SER A 61 3.70 -8.15 6.65
N PRO A 62 3.59 -9.50 6.66
CA PRO A 62 4.67 -10.37 6.22
C PRO A 62 5.17 -10.03 4.82
N GLY A 63 6.49 -10.05 4.62
CA GLY A 63 7.10 -9.85 3.31
C GLY A 63 8.48 -9.19 3.37
N PRO A 64 9.09 -8.93 2.20
CA PRO A 64 10.47 -8.44 2.11
C PRO A 64 10.65 -6.97 2.56
N ALA A 65 9.56 -6.29 2.93
CA ALA A 65 9.54 -4.87 3.27
C ALA A 65 9.16 -4.62 4.74
N SER A 66 9.39 -5.59 5.63
CA SER A 66 9.10 -5.48 7.06
C SER A 66 9.74 -4.22 7.68
N ALA A 67 9.06 -3.68 8.68
CA ALA A 67 9.59 -2.61 9.52
C ALA A 67 10.72 -3.11 10.45
N ASP A 68 10.68 -4.38 10.85
CA ASP A 68 11.74 -5.01 11.65
C ASP A 68 12.77 -5.70 10.74
N LEU A 69 13.91 -5.04 10.55
CA LEU A 69 15.02 -5.60 9.78
C LEU A 69 15.63 -6.86 10.41
N ALA A 70 15.48 -7.08 11.72
CA ALA A 70 15.98 -8.27 12.39
C ALA A 70 15.14 -9.52 12.05
N SER A 71 13.88 -9.33 11.64
CA SER A 71 13.00 -10.40 11.18
C SER A 71 13.38 -10.93 9.78
N LEU A 72 14.15 -10.17 9.01
CA LEU A 72 14.53 -10.53 7.65
C LEU A 72 15.72 -11.52 7.65
N PRO A 73 15.79 -12.45 6.68
CA PRO A 73 16.76 -13.55 6.68
C PRO A 73 18.16 -13.14 6.20
N PHE A 74 18.67 -12.00 6.69
CA PHE A 74 20.02 -11.54 6.36
C PHE A 74 21.08 -12.44 7.00
N ARG A 75 22.11 -12.81 6.23
CA ARG A 75 23.18 -13.74 6.70
C ARG A 75 24.55 -13.09 6.83
N THR A 76 24.77 -11.96 6.15
CA THR A 76 26.08 -11.31 6.04
C THR A 76 25.98 -9.83 6.41
N LEU A 77 25.25 -9.54 7.49
CA LEU A 77 25.18 -8.18 8.03
C LEU A 77 26.55 -7.79 8.59
N ARG A 78 26.98 -6.55 8.32
CA ARG A 78 28.16 -6.00 9.00
C ARG A 78 27.79 -5.78 10.49
N PRO A 79 28.67 -6.12 11.44
CA PRO A 79 28.46 -5.78 12.84
C PRO A 79 28.25 -4.26 12.99
N ARG A 80 27.42 -3.87 13.95
CA ARG A 80 27.26 -2.46 14.34
C ARG A 80 28.46 -1.98 15.15
#